data_AF-E9SEB5-F1
#
_entry.id   AF-E9SEB5-F1
#
_cell.length_a   1.000
_cell.length_b   1.000
_cell.length_c   1.000
_cell.angle_alpha   90.00
_cell.angle_beta   90.00
_cell.angle_gamma   90.00
#
_symmetry.space_group_name_H-M   'P 1'
#
loop_
_entity.id
_entity.type
_entity.pdbx_description
1 polymer ?
#
loop_
_entity_poly.entity_id
_entity_poly.type
_entity_poly.pdbx_seq_one_letter_code
_entity_poly.pdbx_strand_id
1 'polypeptide(L)'
;MREINWAEPFDKPLSGAAKGVLATMMCLPESDYLTAEELYSRFKADPPMVIDDAIAELMSEDKQFLICVNGRYAVNKMKLLEINTI
;
A
#
# COMPACT_ATOMS: atom_id res chain seq x y z
N MET A 1 21.16 -11.75 -2.07
CA MET A 1 19.99 -10.96 -1.62
C MET A 1 19.80 -9.90 -2.70
N ARG A 2 18.70 -9.92 -3.47
CA ARG A 2 18.48 -8.89 -4.50
C ARG A 2 17.98 -7.63 -3.78
N GLU A 3 18.68 -6.52 -3.95
CA GLU A 3 18.19 -5.22 -3.50
C GLU A 3 16.93 -4.89 -4.30
N ILE A 4 15.83 -4.63 -3.59
CA ILE A 4 14.61 -4.12 -4.20
C ILE A 4 14.92 -2.67 -4.57
N ASN A 5 15.05 -2.40 -5.86
CA ASN A 5 15.15 -1.03 -6.36
C ASN A 5 13.78 -0.37 -6.22
N TRP A 6 13.52 0.27 -5.07
CA TRP A 6 12.24 0.96 -4.78
C TRP A 6 11.98 2.18 -5.68
N ALA A 7 12.94 2.60 -6.52
CA ALA A 7 12.75 3.71 -7.45
C ALA A 7 11.88 3.34 -8.66
N GLU A 8 11.83 2.06 -9.04
CA GLU A 8 11.29 1.62 -10.33
C GLU A 8 9.96 0.84 -10.32
N PRO A 9 9.30 0.47 -9.19
CA PRO A 9 7.98 -0.14 -9.29
C PRO A 9 6.82 0.82 -9.54
N PHE A 10 7.11 2.12 -9.53
CA PHE A 10 6.11 3.17 -9.37
C PHE A 10 6.12 4.15 -10.56
N ASP A 11 6.25 3.64 -11.79
CA ASP A 11 6.02 4.43 -13.02
C ASP A 11 4.65 5.13 -13.01
N LYS A 12 3.74 4.68 -12.15
CA LYS A 12 2.57 5.46 -11.74
C LYS A 12 2.90 6.30 -10.51
N PRO A 13 2.81 7.64 -10.58
CA PRO A 13 3.07 8.50 -9.44
C PRO A 13 2.05 8.19 -8.34
N LEU A 14 2.53 7.49 -7.31
CA LEU A 14 1.82 7.35 -6.05
C LEU A 14 2.01 8.62 -5.22
N SER A 15 0.95 9.07 -4.55
CA SER A 15 1.09 10.11 -3.52
C SER A 15 2.06 9.68 -2.42
N GLY A 16 2.62 10.65 -1.68
CA GLY A 16 3.48 10.37 -0.53
C GLY A 16 2.78 9.51 0.53
N ALA A 17 1.49 9.77 0.76
CA ALA A 17 0.66 9.00 1.68
C ALA A 17 0.47 7.55 1.21
N ALA A 18 0.13 7.34 -0.07
CA ALA A 18 0.01 5.99 -0.65
C ALA A 18 1.31 5.20 -0.58
N LYS A 19 2.46 5.85 -0.85
CA LYS A 19 3.79 5.22 -0.67
C LYS A 19 4.03 4.83 0.79
N GLY A 20 3.68 5.70 1.73
CA GLY A 20 3.82 5.44 3.17
C GLY A 20 2.96 4.26 3.65
N VAL A 21 1.69 4.22 3.23
CA VAL A 21 0.75 3.12 3.53
C VAL A 21 1.29 1.81 2.96
N LEU A 22 1.62 1.78 1.66
CA LEU A 22 2.10 0.57 1.00
C LEU A 22 3.41 0.06 1.62
N ALA A 23 4.38 0.95 1.87
CA ALA A 23 5.64 0.58 2.50
C ALA A 23 5.43 0.02 3.91
N THR A 24 4.53 0.62 4.69
CA THR A 24 4.19 0.14 6.04
C THR A 24 3.59 -1.26 6.00
N MET A 25 2.64 -1.52 5.10
CA MET A 25 2.01 -2.83 4.95
C MET A 25 2.96 -3.90 4.41
N MET A 26 3.94 -3.53 3.58
CA MET A 26 4.94 -4.46 3.04
C MET A 26 6.06 -4.80 4.02
N CYS A 27 6.51 -3.83 4.82
CA CYS A 27 7.70 -3.96 5.65
C CYS A 27 7.39 -4.46 7.07
N LEU A 28 6.15 -4.30 7.54
CA LEU A 28 5.75 -4.68 8.88
C LEU A 28 4.80 -5.89 8.81
N PRO A 29 5.20 -7.08 9.29
CA PRO A 29 4.35 -8.28 9.26
C PRO A 29 2.99 -8.08 9.95
N GLU A 30 2.97 -7.30 11.03
CA GLU A 30 1.76 -6.91 11.78
C GLU A 30 0.85 -5.94 11.01
N SER A 31 1.20 -5.58 9.78
CA SER A 31 0.47 -4.64 8.92
C SER A 31 0.05 -5.25 7.58
N ASP A 32 0.32 -6.53 7.32
CA ASP A 32 0.01 -7.20 6.04
C ASP A 32 -1.52 -7.36 5.82
N TYR A 33 -2.32 -7.23 6.89
CA TYR A 33 -3.77 -7.41 6.84
C TYR A 33 -4.51 -6.60 7.90
N LEU A 34 -4.98 -5.39 7.55
CA LEU A 34 -5.54 -4.41 8.50
C LEU A 34 -6.86 -3.79 8.03
N THR A 35 -7.70 -3.37 8.96
CA THR A 35 -8.83 -2.46 8.67
C THR A 35 -8.34 -1.01 8.45
N ALA A 36 -9.22 -0.14 7.96
CA ALA A 36 -8.93 1.29 7.86
C ALA A 36 -8.62 1.91 9.23
N GLU A 37 -9.40 1.56 10.25
CA GLU A 37 -9.21 2.05 11.63
C GLU A 37 -7.84 1.64 12.21
N GLU A 38 -7.43 0.40 11.95
CA GLU A 38 -6.11 -0.08 12.35
C GLU A 38 -5.01 0.68 11.61
N LEU A 39 -5.19 1.00 10.32
CA LEU A 39 -4.24 1.84 9.57
C LEU A 39 -4.16 3.26 10.15
N TYR A 40 -5.28 3.90 10.48
CA TYR A 40 -5.26 5.23 11.13
C TYR A 40 -4.46 5.21 12.42
N SER A 41 -4.55 4.13 13.20
CA SER A 41 -3.80 3.97 14.44
C SER A 41 -2.27 3.90 14.25
N ARG A 42 -1.81 3.50 13.05
CA ARG A 42 -0.39 3.47 12.67
C ARG A 42 0.11 4.82 12.18
N PHE A 43 -0.73 5.58 11.49
CA PHE A 43 -0.40 6.91 10.95
C PHE A 43 -0.98 8.04 11.80
N LYS A 44 -0.65 8.07 13.10
CA LYS A 44 -1.22 9.04 14.06
C LYS A 44 -0.97 10.52 13.72
N ALA A 45 0.03 10.80 12.89
CA ALA A 45 0.35 12.15 12.45
C ALA A 45 -0.57 12.63 11.31
N ASP A 46 -1.15 11.70 10.56
CA ASP A 46 -2.01 11.99 9.42
C ASP A 46 -3.50 11.88 9.82
N PRO A 47 -4.36 12.77 9.30
CA PRO A 47 -5.79 12.65 9.52
C PRO A 47 -6.37 11.43 8.78
N PRO A 48 -7.45 10.78 9.28
CA PRO A 48 -8.03 9.59 8.66
C PRO A 48 -8.32 9.76 7.16
N MET A 49 -8.80 10.94 6.74
CA MET A 49 -9.09 11.25 5.34
C MET A 49 -7.88 11.08 4.41
N VAL A 50 -6.66 11.42 4.88
CA VAL A 50 -5.43 11.24 4.08
C VAL A 50 -5.12 9.76 3.90
N ILE A 51 -5.42 8.93 4.90
CA ILE A 51 -5.24 7.48 4.82
C ILE A 51 -6.32 6.86 3.94
N ASP A 52 -7.55 7.35 4.00
CA ASP A 52 -8.64 6.91 3.10
C ASP A 52 -8.31 7.21 1.63
N ASP A 53 -7.84 8.43 1.34
CA ASP A 53 -7.41 8.83 0.01
C ASP A 53 -6.26 7.94 -0.49
N ALA A 54 -5.30 7.63 0.38
CA ALA A 54 -4.18 6.73 0.07
C ALA A 54 -4.65 5.29 -0.21
N ILE A 55 -5.59 4.76 0.59
CA ILE A 55 -6.17 3.43 0.37
C ILE A 55 -6.93 3.39 -0.96
N ALA A 56 -7.77 4.39 -1.22
CA ALA A 56 -8.54 4.50 -2.47
C ALA A 56 -7.61 4.57 -3.68
N GLU A 57 -6.52 5.34 -3.59
CA GLU A 57 -5.48 5.41 -4.61
C GLU A 57 -4.81 4.05 -4.84
N LEU A 58 -4.43 3.33 -3.78
CA LEU A 58 -3.78 2.02 -3.91
C LEU A 58 -4.73 0.93 -4.43
N MET A 59 -6.04 1.09 -4.23
CA MET A 59 -7.07 0.18 -4.71
C MET A 59 -7.60 0.52 -6.11
N SER A 60 -7.23 1.66 -6.69
CA SER A 60 -7.75 2.09 -7.98
C SER A 60 -7.52 1.01 -9.05
N GLU A 61 -8.44 0.90 -10.00
CA GLU A 61 -8.40 -0.14 -11.06
C GLU A 61 -7.08 -0.14 -11.83
N ASP A 62 -6.43 1.02 -11.91
CA ASP A 62 -5.20 1.19 -12.64
C ASP A 62 -3.97 0.80 -11.79
N LYS A 63 -4.05 0.83 -10.45
CA LYS A 63 -2.93 0.56 -9.53
C LYS A 63 -3.01 -0.83 -8.90
N GLN A 64 -4.14 -1.16 -8.26
CA GLN A 64 -4.43 -2.46 -7.67
C GLN A 64 -3.34 -3.01 -6.73
N PHE A 65 -2.63 -2.13 -6.02
CA PHE A 65 -1.61 -2.49 -5.03
C PHE A 65 -2.22 -3.04 -3.75
N LEU A 66 -3.45 -2.63 -3.42
CA LEU A 66 -4.22 -3.18 -2.31
C LEU A 66 -5.47 -3.90 -2.83
N ILE A 67 -5.87 -4.93 -2.10
CA ILE A 67 -7.15 -5.62 -2.26
C ILE A 67 -7.91 -5.56 -0.93
N CYS A 68 -9.24 -5.46 -0.99
CA CYS A 68 -10.09 -5.56 0.19
C CYS A 68 -10.69 -6.96 0.29
N VAL A 69 -10.45 -7.63 1.41
CA VAL A 69 -10.97 -8.95 1.75
C VAL A 69 -11.65 -8.85 3.11
N ASN A 70 -12.95 -9.13 3.19
CA ASN A 70 -13.72 -9.10 4.45
C ASN A 70 -13.55 -7.79 5.26
N GLY A 71 -13.50 -6.64 4.58
CA GLY A 71 -13.35 -5.32 5.22
C GLY A 71 -11.93 -4.99 5.70
N ARG A 72 -10.93 -5.79 5.28
CA ARG A 72 -9.51 -5.58 5.57
C ARG A 72 -8.73 -5.44 4.28
N TYR A 73 -7.70 -4.61 4.32
CA TYR A 73 -6.80 -4.36 3.20
C TYR A 73 -5.59 -5.28 3.31
N ALA A 74 -5.24 -5.91 2.18
CA ALA A 74 -4.03 -6.71 2.03
C ALA A 74 -3.23 -6.23 0.82
N VAL A 75 -1.91 -6.40 0.86
CA VAL A 75 -1.04 -6.11 -0.27
C VAL A 75 -1.25 -7.13 -1.39
N ASN A 76 -1.51 -6.65 -2.60
CA ASN A 76 -1.59 -7.48 -3.78
C ASN A 76 -0.18 -7.89 -4.25
N LYS A 77 0.33 -8.99 -3.68
CA LYS A 77 1.67 -9.51 -4.00
C LYS A 77 1.82 -9.90 -5.47
N MET A 78 0.74 -10.31 -6.15
CA MET A 78 0.77 -10.60 -7.59
C MET A 78 1.08 -9.35 -8.40
N LYS A 79 0.45 -8.21 -8.06
CA LYS A 79 0.71 -6.92 -8.71
C LYS A 79 2.16 -6.47 -8.52
N LEU A 80 2.72 -6.68 -7.34
CA LEU A 80 4.12 -6.35 -7.06
C LEU A 80 5.11 -7.22 -7.86
N LEU A 81 4.76 -8.48 -8.12
CA LEU A 81 5.59 -9.36 -8.94
C LEU A 81 5.59 -8.97 -10.42
N GLU A 82 4.45 -8.54 -10.97
CA GLU A 82 4.39 -8.02 -12.36
C GLU A 82 5.40 -6.89 -12.59
N ILE A 83 5.58 -6.06 -11.58
CA ILE A 83 6.42 -4.87 -11.67
C ILE A 83 7.91 -5.20 -11.49
N ASN A 84 8.26 -6.16 -10.61
CA ASN A 84 9.64 -6.56 -10.36
C ASN A 84 10.22 -7.51 -11.43
N THR A 85 9.45 -7.85 -12.48
CA THR A 85 9.86 -8.80 -13.53
C THR A 85 10.30 -8.11 -14.83
N ILE A 86 10.53 -6.80 -14.80
CA ILE A 86 11.08 -6.01 -15.92
C ILE A 86 12.58 -5.84 -15.73
#